data_AF-A0A8H4V4V3-F1
#
_entry.id   AF-A0A8H4V4V3-F1
#
_cell.length_a   1.000
_cell.length_b   1.000
_cell.length_c   1.000
_cell.angle_alpha   90.00
_cell.angle_beta   90.00
_cell.angle_gamma   90.00
#
_symmetry.space_group_name_H-M   'P 1'
#
loop_
_entity.id
_entity.type
_entity.pdbx_description
1 polymer ?
#
loop_
_entity_poly.entity_id
_entity_poly.type
_entity_poly.pdbx_seq_one_letter_code
_entity_poly.pdbx_strand_id
1 'polypeptide(L)'
;MVATQKLYPRGTVKRIVKAHAGRSISKNADVLIFLDYMLFMQELMREASIRSRRAGEKGISARNIRRVTEVNILTLFCVVDLTNADSRTIE
;
A
#
# COMPACT_ATOMS: atom_id res chain seq x y z
N MET A 1 -20.02 -22.56 11.14
CA MET A 1 -18.89 -22.53 10.18
C MET A 1 -18.34 -21.10 10.20
N VAL A 2 -17.22 -20.85 10.89
CA VAL A 2 -16.60 -19.52 10.93
C VAL A 2 -16.05 -19.26 9.54
N ALA A 3 -16.66 -18.33 8.79
CA ALA A 3 -16.12 -17.92 7.51
C ALA A 3 -14.73 -17.33 7.77
N THR A 4 -13.69 -18.01 7.30
CA THR A 4 -12.33 -17.48 7.32
C THR A 4 -12.34 -16.20 6.50
N GLN A 5 -12.39 -15.05 7.18
CA GLN A 5 -12.38 -13.74 6.54
C GLN A 5 -11.07 -13.64 5.76
N LYS A 6 -11.16 -13.76 4.43
CA LYS A 6 -10.00 -13.66 3.55
C LYS A 6 -9.50 -12.22 3.60
N LEU A 7 -8.48 -11.98 4.44
CA LEU A 7 -7.90 -10.66 4.70
C LEU A 7 -7.47 -9.91 3.43
N TYR A 8 -7.15 -10.64 2.35
CA TYR A 8 -6.71 -10.05 1.09
C TYR A 8 -7.14 -10.88 -0.13
N PRO A 9 -7.84 -10.29 -1.13
CA PRO A 9 -8.30 -11.00 -2.32
C PRO A 9 -7.17 -11.24 -3.33
N ARG A 10 -6.35 -12.26 -3.07
CA ARG A 10 -5.19 -12.67 -3.91
C ARG A 10 -5.48 -12.78 -5.41
N GLY A 11 -6.65 -13.30 -5.80
CA GLY A 11 -7.02 -13.46 -7.21
C GLY A 11 -7.23 -12.14 -7.95
N THR A 12 -7.93 -11.21 -7.31
CA THR A 12 -8.22 -9.88 -7.87
C THR A 12 -6.93 -9.05 -7.99
N VAL A 13 -6.11 -9.07 -6.95
CA VAL A 13 -4.84 -8.34 -6.90
C VAL A 13 -3.90 -8.84 -7.99
N LYS A 14 -3.76 -10.17 -8.11
CA LYS A 14 -2.95 -10.77 -9.17
C LYS A 14 -3.40 -10.33 -10.57
N ARG A 15 -4.71 -10.22 -10.79
CA ARG A 15 -5.28 -9.68 -12.04
C ARG A 15 -4.90 -8.22 -12.26
N ILE A 16 -5.04 -7.37 -11.25
CA ILE A 16 -4.70 -5.94 -11.30
C ILE A 16 -3.21 -5.79 -11.62
N VAL A 17 -2.34 -6.41 -10.82
CA VAL A 17 -0.88 -6.28 -10.99
C VAL A 17 -0.45 -6.85 -12.35
N LYS A 18 -1.04 -7.95 -12.83
CA LYS A 18 -0.74 -8.48 -14.17
C LYS A 18 -1.14 -7.49 -15.27
N ALA A 19 -2.28 -6.82 -15.14
CA ALA A 19 -2.73 -5.82 -16.11
C ALA A 19 -1.80 -4.59 -16.15
N HIS A 20 -1.25 -4.17 -15.01
CA HIS A 20 -0.34 -3.03 -14.93
C HIS A 20 1.13 -3.36 -15.25
N ALA A 21 1.60 -4.57 -14.91
CA ALA A 21 3.00 -4.96 -15.13
C ALA A 21 3.26 -5.58 -16.50
N GLY A 22 2.23 -6.03 -17.22
CA GLY A 22 2.36 -6.68 -18.53
C GLY A 22 3.10 -8.03 -18.50
N ARG A 23 3.38 -8.59 -17.32
CA ARG A 23 4.15 -9.83 -17.10
C ARG A 23 3.44 -10.75 -16.12
N SER A 24 3.79 -12.04 -16.15
CA SER A 24 3.30 -13.02 -15.18
C SER A 24 3.95 -12.79 -13.81
N ILE A 25 3.15 -12.95 -12.76
CA ILE A 25 3.61 -12.78 -11.36
C ILE A 25 4.03 -14.14 -10.83
N SER A 26 5.26 -14.22 -10.31
CA SER A 26 5.77 -15.41 -9.65
C SER A 26 5.05 -15.67 -8.33
N LYS A 27 5.04 -16.92 -7.86
CA LYS A 27 4.36 -17.28 -6.59
C LYS A 27 4.92 -16.50 -5.39
N ASN A 28 6.23 -16.25 -5.38
CA ASN A 28 6.89 -15.52 -4.29
C ASN A 28 6.60 -14.01 -4.34
N ALA A 29 6.49 -13.43 -5.54
CA ALA A 29 6.12 -12.02 -5.70
C ALA A 29 4.73 -11.72 -5.12
N ASP A 30 3.77 -12.64 -5.28
CA ASP A 30 2.42 -12.50 -4.68
C ASP A 30 2.46 -12.45 -3.14
N VAL A 31 3.38 -13.18 -2.50
CA VAL A 31 3.59 -13.14 -1.05
C VAL A 31 4.19 -11.80 -0.61
N LEU A 32 5.17 -11.28 -1.37
CA LEU A 32 5.81 -9.99 -1.08
C LEU A 32 4.82 -8.82 -1.24
N ILE A 33 3.98 -8.84 -2.28
CA ILE A 33 2.91 -7.84 -2.48
C ILE A 33 1.94 -7.84 -1.30
N PHE A 34 1.60 -9.02 -0.77
CA PHE A 34 0.73 -9.12 0.40
C PHE A 34 1.39 -8.55 1.66
N LEU A 35 2.68 -8.82 1.88
CA LEU A 35 3.42 -8.29 3.02
C LEU A 35 3.48 -6.75 2.96
N ASP A 36 3.84 -6.22 1.79
CA ASP A 36 3.89 -4.78 1.53
C ASP A 36 2.53 -4.10 1.79
N TYR A 37 1.45 -4.72 1.31
CA TYR A 37 0.08 -4.25 1.59
C TYR A 37 -0.25 -4.21 3.11
N MET A 38 0.17 -5.23 3.87
CA MET A 38 -0.05 -5.25 5.33
C MET A 38 0.71 -4.15 6.05
N LEU A 39 1.98 -3.93 5.69
CA LEU A 39 2.79 -2.86 6.25
C LEU A 39 2.20 -1.49 5.88
N PHE A 40 1.80 -1.31 4.62
CA PHE A 40 1.13 -0.10 4.16
C PHE A 40 -0.14 0.20 4.96
N MET A 41 -1.01 -0.79 5.18
CA MET A 41 -2.24 -0.62 5.96
C MET A 41 -1.96 -0.25 7.41
N GLN A 42 -0.93 -0.84 8.02
CA GLN A 42 -0.52 -0.50 9.39
C GLN A 42 -0.03 0.95 9.50
N GLU A 43 0.84 1.37 8.58
CA GLU A 43 1.36 2.74 8.56
C GLU A 43 0.26 3.77 8.28
N LEU A 44 -0.60 3.50 7.29
CA LEU A 44 -1.75 4.35 6.96
C LEU A 44 -2.65 4.57 8.18
N MET A 45 -2.99 3.49 8.88
CA MET A 45 -3.87 3.56 10.06
C MET A 45 -3.19 4.23 11.24
N ARG A 46 -1.88 4.00 11.46
CA ARG A 46 -1.10 4.66 12.50
C ARG A 46 -1.10 6.18 12.31
N GLU A 47 -0.78 6.63 11.10
CA GLU A 47 -0.69 8.05 10.78
C GLU A 47 -2.07 8.73 10.79
N ALA A 48 -3.10 8.06 10.25
CA ALA A 48 -4.47 8.56 10.30
C ALA A 48 -4.98 8.71 11.74
N SER A 49 -4.61 7.77 12.63
CA SER A 49 -4.96 7.82 14.06
C SER A 49 -4.25 8.95 14.80
N ILE A 50 -3.00 9.25 14.45
CA ILE A 50 -2.26 10.39 15.01
C ILE A 50 -2.93 11.70 14.59
N ARG A 51 -3.26 11.85 13.30
CA ARG A 51 -3.94 13.05 12.78
C ARG A 51 -5.33 13.24 13.38
N SER A 52 -6.11 12.18 13.50
CA SER A 52 -7.42 12.21 14.17
C SER A 52 -7.32 12.74 15.59
N ARG A 53 -6.34 12.26 16.37
CA ARG A 53 -6.10 12.74 17.73
C ARG A 53 -5.66 14.20 17.78
N ARG A 54 -4.79 14.63 16.86
CA ARG A 54 -4.38 16.05 16.76
C ARG A 54 -5.54 16.98 16.41
N ALA A 55 -6.48 16.51 15.60
CA ALA A 55 -7.69 17.26 15.23
C ALA A 55 -8.77 17.25 16.33
N GLY A 56 -8.60 16.49 17.41
CA GLY A 56 -9.61 16.33 18.46
C GLY A 56 -10.80 15.46 18.05
N GLU A 57 -10.69 14.70 16.96
CA GLU A 57 -11.75 13.83 16.46
C GLU A 57 -11.79 12.52 17.26
N LYS A 58 -12.99 12.09 17.70
CA LYS A 58 -13.20 10.87 18.50
C LYS A 58 -12.97 9.55 17.73
N GLY A 59 -12.80 9.60 16.42
CA GLY A 59 -12.60 8.44 15.58
C GLY A 59 -12.00 8.79 14.21
N ILE A 60 -11.53 7.76 13.50
CA ILE A 60 -10.85 7.94 12.21
C ILE A 60 -11.88 8.31 11.14
N SER A 61 -11.90 9.57 10.74
CA SER A 61 -12.68 10.06 9.60
C SER A 61 -12.02 9.74 8.25
N ALA A 62 -12.84 9.57 7.21
CA ALA A 62 -12.38 9.45 5.82
C ALA A 62 -11.51 10.64 5.37
N ARG A 63 -11.73 11.83 5.95
CA ARG A 63 -10.90 13.01 5.70
C ARG A 63 -9.45 12.80 6.13
N ASN A 64 -9.23 12.19 7.29
CA ASN A 64 -7.88 11.95 7.82
C ASN A 64 -7.15 10.93 6.96
N ILE A 65 -7.84 9.88 6.52
CA ILE A 65 -7.27 8.87 5.61
C ILE A 65 -6.85 9.51 4.29
N ARG A 66 -7.73 10.28 3.62
CA ARG A 66 -7.41 10.96 2.36
C ARG A 66 -6.17 11.84 2.47
N ARG A 67 -6.07 12.62 3.55
CA ARG A 67 -4.93 13.51 3.80
C ARG A 67 -3.63 12.77 4.08
N VAL A 68 -3.67 11.56 4.64
CA VAL A 68 -2.48 10.71 4.81
C VAL A 68 -2.08 10.12 3.46
N THR A 69 -3.06 9.62 2.70
CA THR A 69 -2.85 9.03 1.38
C THR A 69 -2.27 10.05 0.38
N GLU A 70 -2.76 11.29 0.35
CA GLU A 70 -2.20 12.35 -0.51
C GLU A 70 -0.73 12.62 -0.21
N VAL A 71 -0.36 12.73 1.07
CA VAL A 71 1.03 12.98 1.49
C VAL A 71 1.89 11.75 1.22
N ASN A 72 1.41 10.55 1.56
CA ASN A 72 2.20 9.34 1.41
C ASN A 72 2.39 8.94 -0.06
N ILE A 73 1.38 9.14 -0.92
CA ILE A 73 1.52 8.89 -2.36
C ILE A 73 2.49 9.89 -3.01
N LEU A 74 2.45 11.17 -2.62
CA LEU A 74 3.40 12.17 -3.13
C LEU A 74 4.84 11.84 -2.72
N THR A 75 5.06 11.41 -1.47
CA THR A 75 6.38 10.98 -1.01
C THR A 75 6.81 9.66 -1.65
N LEU A 76 5.90 8.68 -1.79
CA LEU A 76 6.21 7.39 -2.40
C LEU A 76 6.52 7.52 -3.89
N PHE A 77 5.85 8.41 -4.62
CA PHE A 77 6.19 8.71 -6.02
C PHE A 77 7.62 9.27 -6.09
N CYS A 78 7.97 10.21 -5.20
CA CYS A 78 9.33 10.77 -5.12
C CYS A 78 10.39 9.71 -4.73
N VAL A 79 10.10 8.83 -3.77
CA VAL A 79 11.03 7.77 -3.34
C VAL A 79 11.17 6.67 -4.40
N VAL A 80 10.09 6.28 -5.08
CA VAL A 80 10.14 5.31 -6.19
C VAL A 80 10.93 5.90 -7.38
N ASP A 81 10.75 7.18 -7.70
CA ASP A 81 11.59 7.86 -8.70
C ASP A 81 13.07 7.90 -8.29
N LEU A 82 13.40 8.16 -7.01
CA LEU A 82 14.79 8.12 -6.52
C LEU A 82 15.41 6.72 -6.58
N THR A 83 14.66 5.64 -6.30
CA THR A 83 15.17 4.26 -6.38
C THR A 83 15.30 3.76 -7.83
N ASN A 84 14.52 4.31 -8.78
CA ASN A 84 14.69 4.01 -10.21
C ASN A 84 15.97 4.63 -10.79
N ALA A 85 16.46 5.73 -10.21
CA ALA A 85 17.66 6.42 -10.65
C ALA A 85 18.97 5.64 -10.37
N ASP A 86 18.98 4.69 -9.42
CA ASP A 86 20.19 3.93 -9.06
C ASP A 86 20.39 2.67 -9.95
N SER A 87 19.30 2.08 -10.45
CA SER A 87 19.35 0.78 -11.16
C SER A 87 19.65 0.86 -12.67
N ARG A 88 19.93 2.04 -13.23
CA ARG A 88 20.29 2.20 -14.67
C ARG A 88 21.79 2.19 -14.95
N THR A 89 22.60 1.68 -14.02
CA THR A 89 24.06 1.60 -14.17
C THR A 89 24.58 0.17 -14.10
N ILE A 90 23.96 -0.77 -14.83
CA ILE A 90 24.61 -2.05 -15.19
C ILE A 90 24.09 -2.43 -16.58
N GLU A 91 24.67 -1.84 -17.62
CA GLU A 91 25.01 -2.56 -18.86
C GLU A 91 26.53 -2.58 -18.98
#